data_AF-A0A6A6EY83-F1
#
_entry.id   AF-A0A6A6EY83-F1
#
_cell.length_a   1.000
_cell.length_b   1.000
_cell.length_c   1.000
_cell.angle_alpha   90.00
_cell.angle_beta   90.00
_cell.angle_gamma   90.00
#
_symmetry.space_group_name_H-M   'P 1'
#
loop_
_entity.id
_entity.type
_entity.pdbx_description
1 polymer ?
#
loop_
_entity_poly.entity_id
_entity_poly.type
_entity_poly.pdbx_seq_one_letter_code
_entity_poly.pdbx_strand_id
1 'polypeptide(L)'
;MPNYLLLAEHSDDDILEDLVDFWRWFKTNLTSFVNSKSPVPITLDFDRLVVPGESAGGYMAVQSALTTPKGLIKAMLLQYPMPCSLGCQLKVLKSSINISHPLRAG
;
A
#
# COMPACT_ATOMS: atom_id res chain seq x y z
N MET A 1 16.18 -25.30 20.33
CA MET A 1 14.79 -25.23 20.83
C MET A 1 13.91 -24.82 19.66
N PRO A 2 12.89 -25.60 19.25
CA PRO A 2 12.00 -25.22 18.15
C PRO A 2 10.72 -24.55 18.69
N ASN A 3 9.90 -23.78 17.97
CA ASN A 3 10.07 -22.86 16.84
C ASN A 3 8.68 -22.18 16.74
N TYR A 4 8.64 -20.88 17.03
CA TYR A 4 7.61 -19.84 16.80
C TYR A 4 6.15 -20.20 16.49
N LEU A 5 5.24 -19.82 17.40
CA LEU A 5 3.87 -19.44 17.08
C LEU A 5 3.85 -17.93 16.79
N LEU A 6 4.07 -17.52 15.54
CA LEU A 6 3.69 -16.19 15.07
C LEU A 6 2.39 -16.32 14.30
N LEU A 7 1.31 -16.66 15.02
CA LEU A 7 -0.03 -16.38 14.53
C LEU A 7 -0.24 -14.87 14.78
N ALA A 8 -0.43 -14.11 13.70
CA ALA A 8 -0.89 -12.74 13.81
C ALA A 8 -2.19 -12.73 14.62
N GLU A 9 -2.26 -11.87 15.64
CA GLU A 9 -3.43 -11.70 16.51
C GLU A 9 -4.62 -11.02 15.80
N HIS A 10 -4.41 -10.58 14.56
CA HIS A 10 -5.37 -9.91 13.69
C HIS A 10 -5.53 -10.66 12.38
N SER A 11 -6.77 -10.70 11.88
CA SER A 11 -7.09 -11.28 10.57
C SER A 11 -6.49 -10.42 9.45
N ASP A 12 -6.20 -11.02 8.29
CA ASP A 12 -5.80 -10.28 7.09
C ASP A 12 -6.87 -9.24 6.68
N ASP A 13 -8.14 -9.47 7.01
CA ASP A 13 -9.24 -8.55 6.75
C ASP A 13 -9.17 -7.28 7.63
N ASP A 14 -8.82 -7.44 8.92
CA ASP A 14 -8.68 -6.32 9.86
C ASP A 14 -7.57 -5.35 9.38
N ILE A 15 -6.48 -5.91 8.83
CA ILE A 15 -5.34 -5.15 8.29
C ILE A 15 -5.76 -4.32 7.07
N LEU A 16 -6.66 -4.84 6.23
CA LEU A 16 -7.16 -4.09 5.06
C LEU A 16 -8.13 -2.98 5.48
N GLU A 17 -8.95 -3.21 6.50
CA GLU A 17 -9.81 -2.16 7.08
C GLU A 17 -9.00 -1.02 7.68
N ASP A 18 -7.95 -1.36 8.46
CA ASP A 18 -7.02 -0.37 9.00
C ASP A 18 -6.32 0.45 7.92
N LEU A 19 -5.96 -0.18 6.78
CA LEU A 19 -5.42 0.54 5.63
C LEU A 19 -6.42 1.55 5.05
N VAL A 20 -7.70 1.18 4.94
CA VAL A 20 -8.75 2.10 4.47
C VAL A 20 -8.91 3.28 5.42
N ASP A 21 -8.94 3.01 6.71
CA ASP A 21 -9.08 4.03 7.75
C ASP A 21 -7.86 4.95 7.80
N PHE A 22 -6.66 4.40 7.65
CA PHE A 22 -5.43 5.18 7.47
C PHE A 22 -5.54 6.14 6.28
N TRP A 23 -5.94 5.66 5.10
CA TRP A 23 -6.05 6.52 3.92
C TRP A 23 -7.18 7.55 4.04
N ARG A 24 -8.23 7.27 4.80
CA ARG A 24 -9.25 8.25 5.16
C ARG A 24 -8.64 9.36 6.01
N TRP A 25 -8.00 8.99 7.12
CA TRP A 25 -7.32 9.93 8.02
C TRP A 25 -6.23 10.74 7.31
N PHE A 26 -5.45 10.09 6.43
CA PHE A 26 -4.39 10.72 5.65
C PHE A 26 -4.90 11.91 4.85
N LYS A 27 -6.07 11.77 4.21
CA LYS A 27 -6.66 12.83 3.39
C LYS A 27 -7.34 13.92 4.23
N THR A 28 -7.95 13.57 5.36
CA THR A 28 -8.80 14.49 6.12
C THR A 28 -8.07 15.21 7.25
N ASN A 29 -7.10 14.55 7.89
CA ASN A 29 -6.55 15.01 9.17
C ASN A 29 -5.04 15.25 9.14
N LEU A 30 -4.28 14.62 8.23
CA LEU A 30 -2.82 14.69 8.24
C LEU A 30 -2.29 16.13 8.19
N THR A 31 -2.82 16.99 7.30
CA THR A 31 -2.40 18.39 7.20
C THR A 31 -2.62 19.15 8.50
N SER A 32 -3.80 18.99 9.11
CA SER A 32 -4.11 19.62 10.39
C SER A 32 -3.22 19.09 11.51
N PHE A 33 -2.94 17.79 11.50
CA PHE A 33 -2.08 17.15 12.49
C PHE A 33 -0.65 17.68 12.38
N VAL A 34 -0.06 17.71 11.18
CA VAL A 34 1.29 18.25 10.95
C VAL A 34 1.40 19.71 11.37
N ASN A 35 0.41 20.54 11.00
CA ASN A 35 0.38 21.94 11.41
C ASN A 35 0.23 22.13 12.92
N SER A 36 -0.43 21.20 13.63
CA SER A 36 -0.52 21.26 15.10
C SER A 36 0.81 20.96 15.80
N LYS A 37 1.77 20.34 15.10
CA LYS A 37 3.08 19.93 15.64
C LYS A 37 4.22 20.85 15.22
N SER A 38 3.98 21.75 14.28
CA SER A 38 4.98 22.68 13.77
C SER A 38 4.66 24.11 14.21
N PRO A 39 5.63 24.89 14.69
CA PRO A 39 5.43 26.31 14.98
C PRO A 39 5.20 27.16 13.72
N VAL A 40 5.47 26.60 12.54
CA VAL A 40 5.27 27.26 11.23
C VAL A 40 4.34 26.39 10.38
N PRO A 41 3.38 26.97 9.63
CA PRO A 41 2.51 26.21 8.73
C PRO A 41 3.33 25.43 7.69
N ILE A 42 3.09 24.11 7.60
CA ILE A 42 3.69 23.20 6.62
C ILE A 42 2.63 22.88 5.57
N THR A 43 2.98 23.10 4.31
CA THR A 43 2.16 22.66 3.18
C THR A 43 2.65 21.29 2.72
N LEU A 44 1.78 20.28 2.79
CA LEU A 44 2.07 18.94 2.29
C LEU A 44 1.82 18.88 0.78
N ASP A 45 2.79 18.35 0.04
CA ASP A 45 2.67 18.13 -1.40
C ASP A 45 2.17 16.69 -1.68
N PHE A 46 0.85 16.57 -1.83
CA PHE A 46 0.21 15.29 -2.16
C PHE A 46 0.36 14.90 -3.64
N ASP A 47 0.83 15.79 -4.51
CA ASP A 47 1.10 15.45 -5.91
C ASP A 47 2.44 14.69 -6.06
N ARG A 48 3.25 14.62 -5.00
CA ARG A 48 4.52 13.87 -4.97
C ARG A 48 4.53 12.77 -3.92
N LEU A 49 3.42 12.03 -3.81
CA LEU A 49 3.28 10.95 -2.86
C LEU A 49 3.93 9.64 -3.34
N VAL A 50 4.83 9.08 -2.53
CA VAL A 50 5.48 7.78 -2.73
C VAL A 50 5.17 6.88 -1.54
N VAL A 51 4.82 5.62 -1.81
CA VAL A 51 4.54 4.62 -0.76
C VAL A 51 5.60 3.51 -0.79
N PRO A 52 6.48 3.41 0.22
CA PRO A 52 7.42 2.31 0.34
C PRO A 52 6.74 1.07 0.94
N GLY A 53 7.23 -0.12 0.62
CA GLY A 53 6.77 -1.37 1.20
C GLY A 53 7.83 -2.45 1.14
N GLU A 54 8.10 -3.10 2.28
CA GLU A 54 9.08 -4.17 2.40
C GLU A 54 8.40 -5.46 2.87
N SER A 55 8.72 -6.63 2.29
CA SER A 55 8.11 -7.91 2.67
C SER A 55 6.56 -7.86 2.66
N ALA A 56 5.89 -8.14 3.78
CA ALA A 56 4.43 -7.99 3.94
C ALA A 56 3.95 -6.55 3.71
N GLY A 57 4.77 -5.54 4.02
CA GLY A 57 4.48 -4.14 3.71
C GLY A 57 4.45 -3.85 2.21
N GLY A 58 5.13 -4.65 1.39
CA GLY A 58 5.04 -4.57 -0.06
C GLY A 58 3.63 -4.90 -0.58
N TYR A 59 2.96 -5.87 0.05
CA TYR A 59 1.56 -6.17 -0.24
C TYR A 59 0.64 -5.00 0.17
N MET A 60 0.85 -4.43 1.36
CA MET A 60 0.08 -3.27 1.82
C MET A 60 0.25 -2.04 0.92
N ALA A 61 1.46 -1.79 0.41
CA ALA A 61 1.73 -0.72 -0.53
C ALA A 61 0.95 -0.90 -1.85
N VAL A 62 0.89 -2.14 -2.36
CA VAL A 62 0.08 -2.46 -3.56
C VAL A 62 -1.40 -2.30 -3.26
N GLN A 63 -1.89 -2.84 -2.14
CA GLN A 63 -3.30 -2.68 -1.77
C GLN A 63 -3.69 -1.22 -1.62
N SER A 64 -2.82 -0.40 -1.02
CA SER A 64 -2.98 1.04 -0.94
C SER A 64 -3.12 1.71 -2.31
N ALA A 65 -2.30 1.32 -3.29
CA ALA A 65 -2.40 1.85 -4.65
C ALA A 65 -3.68 1.43 -5.38
N LEU A 66 -4.24 0.26 -5.05
CA LEU A 66 -5.48 -0.24 -5.67
C LEU A 66 -6.75 0.33 -5.04
N THR A 67 -6.73 0.61 -3.73
CA THR A 67 -7.91 1.08 -2.98
C THR A 67 -7.98 2.61 -2.87
N THR A 68 -6.91 3.32 -3.18
CA THR A 68 -6.90 4.78 -3.23
C THR A 68 -7.29 5.33 -4.61
N PRO A 69 -7.77 6.59 -4.69
CA PRO A 69 -8.07 7.21 -5.98
C PRO A 69 -6.88 7.20 -6.93
N LYS A 70 -7.15 6.89 -8.20
CA LYS A 70 -6.13 6.87 -9.26
C LYS A 70 -5.36 8.18 -9.30
N GLY A 71 -4.03 8.09 -9.31
CA GLY A 71 -3.14 9.24 -9.42
C GLY A 71 -2.81 9.92 -8.09
N LEU A 72 -3.35 9.44 -6.95
CA LEU A 72 -2.92 9.88 -5.62
C LEU A 72 -1.50 9.40 -5.32
N ILE A 73 -1.25 8.09 -5.42
CA ILE A 73 0.08 7.51 -5.24
C ILE A 73 0.80 7.56 -6.60
N LYS A 74 1.93 8.28 -6.68
CA LYS A 74 2.70 8.44 -7.93
C LYS A 74 3.69 7.31 -8.16
N ALA A 75 4.24 6.76 -7.08
CA ALA A 75 5.18 5.66 -7.14
C ALA A 75 5.10 4.78 -5.90
N MET A 76 5.51 3.52 -6.05
CA MET A 76 5.72 2.58 -4.96
C MET A 76 7.16 2.09 -4.98
N LEU A 77 7.80 2.02 -3.81
CA LEU A 77 9.12 1.43 -3.65
C LEU A 77 8.97 0.08 -2.95
N LEU A 78 9.00 -1.01 -3.72
CA LEU A 78 8.76 -2.36 -3.21
C LEU A 78 10.08 -3.11 -3.04
N GLN A 79 10.48 -3.39 -1.81
CA GLN A 79 11.68 -4.17 -1.51
C GLN A 79 11.29 -5.57 -1.06
N TYR A 80 11.74 -6.59 -1.81
CA TYR A 80 11.46 -8.01 -1.54
C TYR A 80 10.00 -8.30 -1.11
N PRO A 81 8.98 -7.87 -1.88
CA PRO A 81 7.59 -7.96 -1.45
C PRO A 81 7.18 -9.42 -1.25
N MET A 82 6.40 -9.70 -0.20
CA MET A 82 5.90 -11.05 0.05
C MET A 82 5.00 -11.50 -1.11
N PRO A 83 5.35 -12.59 -1.81
CA PRO A 83 4.64 -12.99 -3.02
C PRO A 83 3.38 -13.81 -2.76
N CYS A 84 3.17 -14.36 -1.55
CA CYS A 84 2.10 -15.33 -1.30
C CYS A 84 0.67 -14.77 -1.44
N SER A 85 0.41 -13.51 -1.08
CA SER A 85 -0.89 -12.85 -1.38
C SER A 85 -0.88 -12.12 -2.72
N LEU A 86 0.30 -11.70 -3.21
CA LEU A 86 0.45 -10.97 -4.47
C LEU A 86 0.28 -11.87 -5.70
N GLY A 87 0.76 -13.12 -5.65
CA GLY A 87 0.68 -14.08 -6.76
C GLY A 87 -0.74 -14.59 -7.05
N CYS A 88 -1.60 -14.66 -6.04
CA CYS A 88 -3.00 -15.05 -6.19
C CYS A 88 -3.83 -13.89 -6.77
N GLN A 89 -3.64 -12.66 -6.26
CA GLN A 89 -4.37 -11.47 -6.70
C GLN A 89 -3.92 -10.93 -8.07
N LEU A 90 -2.64 -11.08 -8.45
CA LEU A 90 -2.17 -10.65 -9.77
C LEU A 90 -2.75 -11.51 -10.91
N LYS A 91 -3.10 -12.78 -10.64
CA LYS A 91 -3.85 -13.61 -11.60
C LYS A 91 -5.27 -13.08 -11.84
N VAL A 92 -5.94 -12.63 -10.78
CA VAL A 92 -7.30 -12.04 -10.83
C VAL A 92 -7.30 -10.66 -11.51
N LEU A 93 -6.27 -9.84 -11.28
CA LEU A 93 -6.14 -8.56 -11.99
C LEU A 93 -5.82 -8.74 -13.48
N LYS A 94 -4.96 -9.70 -13.85
CA LYS A 94 -4.67 -10.00 -15.26
C LYS A 94 -5.87 -10.56 -16.02
N SER A 95 -6.79 -11.28 -15.37
CA SER A 95 -8.04 -11.72 -16.01
C SER A 95 -9.07 -10.60 -16.14
N SER A 96 -8.98 -9.56 -15.30
CA SER A 96 -9.93 -8.43 -15.29
C SER A 96 -9.47 -7.25 -16.16
N ILE A 97 -8.17 -7.16 -16.46
CA ILE A 97 -7.60 -6.16 -17.35
C ILE A 97 -6.94 -6.90 -18.52
N ASN A 98 -7.59 -6.89 -19.67
CA ASN A 98 -7.12 -7.47 -20.93
C ASN A 98 -5.90 -6.67 -21.46
N ILE A 99 -4.74 -6.77 -20.79
CA ILE A 99 -3.48 -6.19 -21.27
C ILE A 99 -2.81 -7.24 -22.16
N SER A 100 -3.16 -7.21 -23.44
CA SER A 100 -2.47 -7.90 -24.50
C SER A 100 -1.17 -7.16 -24.84
N HIS A 101 -0.08 -7.48 -24.13
CA HIS A 101 1.25 -7.21 -24.68
C HIS A 101 2.25 -8.32 -24.31
N PRO A 102 2.90 -8.97 -25.30
CA PRO A 102 3.83 -10.04 -25.05
C PRO A 102 5.15 -9.49 -24.50
N LEU A 103 5.58 -10.01 -23.34
CA LEU A 103 6.93 -9.82 -22.83
C LEU A 103 7.90 -10.53 -23.79
N ARG A 104 8.73 -9.76 -24.49
CA ARG A 104 9.82 -10.26 -25.32
C ARG A 104 10.94 -10.73 -24.41
N ALA A 105 11.16 -12.04 -24.35
CA ALA A 105 12.35 -12.64 -23.78
C ALA A 105 13.57 -12.27 -24.64
N GLY A 106 14.62 -11.78 -23.99
CA GLY A 106 15.98 -11.66 -24.51
C GLY A 106 16.92 -12.40 -23.57
#